data_AF-A0A965ICD8-F1
#
_entry.id   AF-A0A965ICD8-F1
#
_cell.length_a   1.000
_cell.length_b   1.000
_cell.length_c   1.000
_cell.angle_alpha   90.00
_cell.angle_beta   90.00
_cell.angle_gamma   90.00
#
_symmetry.space_group_name_H-M   'P 1'
#
loop_
_entity.id
_entity.type
_entity.pdbx_description
1 polymer ?
#
loop_
_entity_poly.entity_id
_entity_poly.type
_entity_poly.pdbx_seq_one_letter_code
_entity_poly.pdbx_strand_id
1 'polypeptide(L)'
;MSVSIVDNLSNITQGRAEIVVSADGIEELLSAATANMVLQKAAEAGLNRPGVSSASGPYPVDGEGKTDDELMMGKRGPVAGYRRDFVILASL
;
A
#
# COMPACT_ATOMS: atom_id res chain seq x y z
N MET A 1 8.48 -13.52 4.81
CA MET A 1 8.57 -12.11 4.37
C MET A 1 7.73 -11.95 3.11
N SER A 2 6.42 -11.74 3.26
CA SER A 2 5.48 -11.65 2.12
C SER A 2 4.72 -10.34 2.19
N VAL A 3 5.14 -9.35 1.41
CA VAL A 3 4.33 -8.16 1.15
C VAL A 3 3.15 -8.60 0.28
N SER A 4 1.93 -8.20 0.67
CA SER A 4 0.70 -8.59 0.00
C SER A 4 -0.10 -7.36 -0.39
N ILE A 5 -0.77 -7.40 -1.54
CA ILE A 5 -1.68 -6.34 -1.98
C ILE A 5 -3.03 -6.58 -1.28
N VAL A 6 -3.47 -5.60 -0.48
CA VAL A 6 -4.70 -5.66 0.31
C VAL A 6 -5.89 -5.11 -0.48
N ASP A 7 -5.66 -4.04 -1.23
CA ASP A 7 -6.70 -3.41 -2.04
C ASP A 7 -6.29 -3.40 -3.51
N ASN A 8 -7.15 -3.99 -4.35
CA ASN A 8 -6.95 -4.13 -5.78
C ASN A 8 -7.55 -2.92 -6.51
N LEU A 9 -6.90 -1.76 -6.38
CA LEU A 9 -7.14 -0.61 -7.24
C LEU A 9 -8.55 -0.01 -7.07
N SER A 10 -8.95 0.29 -5.84
CA SER A 10 -10.29 0.78 -5.50
C SER A 10 -10.71 2.08 -6.20
N ASN A 11 -9.77 2.82 -6.82
CA ASN A 11 -10.04 4.04 -7.59
C ASN A 11 -9.27 4.10 -8.93
N ILE A 12 -9.53 3.18 -9.87
CA ILE A 12 -9.01 3.34 -11.26
C ILE A 12 -9.86 4.37 -12.00
N THR A 13 -9.40 5.63 -11.99
CA THR A 13 -10.05 6.72 -12.72
C THR A 13 -9.02 7.55 -13.44
N GLN A 14 -9.17 7.74 -14.76
CA GLN A 14 -8.38 8.68 -15.57
C GLN A 14 -6.85 8.56 -15.38
N GLY A 15 -6.31 7.34 -15.39
CA GLY A 15 -4.87 7.12 -15.23
C GLY A 15 -4.37 7.21 -13.78
N ARG A 16 -5.24 7.33 -12.78
CA ARG A 16 -4.90 7.20 -11.35
C ARG A 16 -5.35 5.83 -10.85
N ALA A 17 -4.56 5.22 -9.96
CA ALA A 17 -4.97 4.08 -9.16
C ALA A 17 -4.38 4.15 -7.74
N GLU A 18 -5.10 3.60 -6.78
CA GLU A 18 -4.67 3.53 -5.38
C GLU A 18 -4.50 2.07 -4.99
N ILE A 19 -3.33 1.72 -4.47
CA ILE A 19 -2.97 0.35 -4.11
C ILE A 19 -2.52 0.35 -2.66
N VAL A 20 -3.19 -0.44 -1.84
CA VAL A 20 -2.80 -0.66 -0.45
C VAL A 20 -2.05 -1.97 -0.34
N VAL A 21 -0.88 -1.95 0.27
CA VAL A 21 -0.07 -3.15 0.56
C VAL A 21 0.08 -3.35 2.05
N SER A 22 0.20 -4.60 2.48
CA SER A 22 0.48 -5.00 3.86
C SER A 22 1.74 -5.83 3.96
N ALA A 23 2.46 -5.70 5.07
CA ALA A 23 3.57 -6.56 5.44
C ALA A 23 3.68 -6.68 6.96
N ASP A 24 4.45 -7.66 7.42
CA ASP A 24 4.72 -7.87 8.85
C ASP A 24 5.66 -6.78 9.42
N GLY A 25 6.44 -6.11 8.56
CA GLY A 25 7.39 -5.08 8.95
C GLY A 25 7.34 -3.82 8.06
N ILE A 26 7.82 -2.73 8.64
CA ILE A 26 7.87 -1.40 7.99
C ILE A 26 8.93 -1.39 6.88
N GLU A 27 10.07 -2.04 7.10
CA GLU A 27 11.20 -2.02 6.16
C GLU A 27 10.82 -2.62 4.81
N GLU A 28 10.02 -3.69 4.82
CA GLU A 28 9.51 -4.33 3.61
C GLU A 28 8.61 -3.39 2.82
N LEU A 29 7.74 -2.64 3.50
CA LEU A 29 6.85 -1.64 2.87
C LEU A 29 7.62 -0.45 2.28
N LEU A 30 8.80 -0.13 2.83
CA LEU A 30 9.68 0.93 2.35
C LEU A 30 10.61 0.46 1.22
N SER A 31 10.74 -0.85 1.00
CA SER A 31 11.65 -1.40 0.01
C SER A 31 11.28 -1.02 -1.43
N ALA A 32 12.30 -0.87 -2.28
CA ALA A 32 12.09 -0.67 -3.71
C ALA A 32 11.39 -1.87 -4.38
N ALA A 33 11.53 -3.07 -3.82
CA ALA A 33 10.83 -4.26 -4.29
C ALA A 33 9.31 -4.12 -4.18
N THR A 34 8.81 -3.55 -3.07
CA THR A 34 7.38 -3.27 -2.89
C THR A 34 6.87 -2.25 -3.90
N ALA A 35 7.64 -1.17 -4.14
CA ALA A 35 7.27 -0.20 -5.17
C ALA A 35 7.17 -0.85 -6.56
N ASN A 36 8.13 -1.71 -6.92
CA ASN A 36 8.10 -2.43 -8.20
C ASN A 36 6.89 -3.37 -8.31
N MET A 37 6.55 -4.09 -7.23
CA MET A 37 5.37 -4.97 -7.20
C MET A 37 4.08 -4.18 -7.44
N VAL A 38 3.93 -3.03 -6.80
CA VAL A 38 2.77 -2.14 -6.97
C VAL A 38 2.68 -1.61 -8.40
N LEU A 39 3.81 -1.20 -9.00
CA LEU A 39 3.86 -0.74 -10.39
C LEU A 39 3.55 -1.84 -11.40
N GLN A 40 4.04 -3.06 -11.17
CA GLN A 40 3.69 -4.22 -12.00
C GLN A 40 2.18 -4.49 -11.94
N LYS A 41 1.58 -4.44 -10.74
CA LYS A 41 0.14 -4.62 -10.58
C LYS A 41 -0.67 -3.55 -11.31
N ALA A 42 -0.22 -2.30 -11.24
CA ALA A 42 -0.82 -1.20 -11.98
C ALA A 42 -0.72 -1.41 -13.51
N ALA A 43 0.43 -1.85 -14.01
CA ALA A 43 0.62 -2.15 -15.43
C ALA A 43 -0.27 -3.31 -15.91
N GLU A 44 -0.42 -4.36 -15.10
CA GLU A 44 -1.36 -5.48 -15.36
C GLU A 44 -2.81 -5.00 -15.46
N ALA A 45 -3.17 -3.95 -14.72
CA ALA A 45 -4.50 -3.34 -14.75
C ALA A 45 -4.72 -2.40 -15.96
N GLY A 46 -3.75 -2.29 -16.87
CA GLY A 46 -3.86 -1.49 -18.10
C GLY A 46 -3.36 -0.06 -17.99
N LEU A 47 -2.70 0.32 -16.89
CA LEU A 47 -2.05 1.63 -16.77
C LEU A 47 -0.79 1.64 -17.64
N ASN A 48 -0.72 2.57 -18.60
CA ASN A 48 0.42 2.70 -19.50
C ASN A 48 1.55 3.50 -18.81
N ARG A 49 2.72 2.88 -18.64
CA ARG A 49 3.88 3.47 -17.94
C ARG A 49 3.50 4.02 -16.55
N PRO A 50 3.04 3.17 -15.62
CA PRO A 50 2.65 3.62 -14.29
C PRO A 50 3.89 4.13 -13.52
N GLY A 51 3.68 5.19 -12.73
CA GLY A 51 4.66 5.74 -11.81
C GLY A 51 4.02 6.01 -10.44
N VAL A 52 4.82 5.88 -9.38
CA VAL A 52 4.39 6.24 -8.03
C VAL A 52 4.33 7.77 -7.95
N SER A 53 3.13 8.32 -7.75
CA SER A 53 2.93 9.75 -7.57
C SER A 53 3.14 10.17 -6.12
N SER A 54 2.56 9.40 -5.20
CA SER A 54 2.77 9.57 -3.77
C SER A 54 2.64 8.21 -3.08
N ALA A 55 3.24 8.10 -1.90
CA ALA A 55 3.08 6.95 -1.04
C ALA A 55 2.97 7.45 0.40
N SER A 56 1.94 7.00 1.12
CA SER A 56 1.80 7.32 2.53
C SER A 56 2.94 6.68 3.34
N GLY A 57 3.16 7.19 4.55
CA GLY A 57 4.04 6.51 5.51
C GLY A 57 3.39 5.18 5.94
N PRO A 58 4.17 4.13 6.21
CA PRO A 58 3.63 2.89 6.77
C PRO A 58 2.89 3.14 8.08
N TYR A 59 1.74 2.49 8.27
CA TYR A 59 0.91 2.63 9.45
C TYR A 59 0.54 1.25 10.03
N PRO A 60 0.49 1.10 11.37
CA PRO A 60 0.13 -0.16 12.03
C PRO A 60 -1.35 -0.51 11.82
N VAL A 61 -1.62 -1.81 11.68
CA VAL A 61 -2.98 -2.36 11.64
C VAL A 61 -3.18 -3.46 12.69
N ASP A 62 -4.42 -3.59 13.15
CA ASP A 62 -4.83 -4.67 14.03
C ASP A 62 -5.11 -5.97 13.26
N GLY A 63 -5.53 -7.03 13.96
CA GLY A 63 -5.83 -8.33 13.37
C GLY A 63 -7.03 -8.33 12.41
N GLU A 64 -7.84 -7.26 12.40
CA GLU A 64 -8.92 -7.04 11.43
C GLU A 64 -8.46 -6.16 10.25
N GLY A 65 -7.20 -5.71 10.25
CA GLY A 65 -6.67 -4.81 9.24
C GLY A 65 -7.16 -3.37 9.40
N LYS A 66 -7.60 -2.98 10.59
CA LYS A 66 -8.04 -1.62 10.89
C LYS A 66 -6.92 -0.83 11.57
N THR A 67 -6.94 0.47 11.31
CA THR A 67 -6.09 1.46 11.97
C THR A 67 -6.98 2.46 12.66
N ASP A 68 -6.66 2.78 13.90
CA ASP A 68 -7.28 3.85 14.67
C ASP A 68 -6.22 4.64 15.45
N ASP A 69 -6.63 5.75 16.04
CA ASP A 69 -5.74 6.65 16.77
C ASP A 69 -5.07 5.98 17.97
N GLU A 70 -5.74 5.04 18.64
CA GLU A 70 -5.15 4.35 19.79
C GLU A 70 -4.05 3.37 19.36
N LEU A 71 -4.24 2.67 18.25
CA LEU A 71 -3.25 1.79 17.66
C LEU A 71 -2.06 2.58 17.09
N MET A 72 -2.33 3.71 16.43
CA MET A 72 -1.30 4.65 15.97
C MET A 72 -0.47 5.21 17.14
N MET A 73 -1.10 5.41 18.30
CA MET A 73 -0.43 5.84 19.53
C MET A 73 0.20 4.69 20.34
N GLY A 74 0.10 3.44 19.88
CA GLY A 74 0.61 2.26 20.59
C GLY A 74 -0.11 1.95 21.90
N LYS A 75 -1.33 2.47 22.09
CA LYS A 75 -2.16 2.29 23.30
C LYS A 75 -3.07 1.08 23.23
N ARG A 76 -3.38 0.58 22.03
CA ARG A 76 -4.31 -0.52 21.79
C ARG A 76 -3.59 -1.73 21.19
N GLY A 77 -3.57 -2.84 21.94
CA GLY A 77 -3.24 -4.20 21.47
C GLY A 77 -1.86 -4.38 20.80
N PRO A 78 -1.48 -5.63 20.46
CA PRO A 78 -0.32 -5.86 19.61
C PRO A 78 -0.61 -5.42 18.18
N VAL A 79 0.36 -4.76 17.55
CA VAL A 79 0.34 -4.49 16.10
C VAL A 79 0.40 -5.83 15.38
N ALA A 80 -0.62 -6.13 14.57
CA ALA A 80 -0.68 -7.38 13.81
C ALA A 80 0.13 -7.30 12.51
N GLY A 81 0.34 -6.09 12.00
CA GLY A 81 1.18 -5.81 10.84
C GLY A 81 1.13 -4.34 10.47
N TYR A 82 1.66 -4.02 9.29
CA TYR A 82 1.72 -2.67 8.77
C TYR A 82 1.10 -2.61 7.39
N ARG A 83 0.56 -1.44 7.04
CA ARG A 83 0.07 -1.13 5.71
C ARG A 83 0.68 0.16 5.17
N ARG A 84 0.65 0.28 3.85
CA ARG A 84 1.09 1.48 3.14
C ARG A 84 0.26 1.67 1.88
N ASP A 85 -0.15 2.91 1.64
CA ASP A 85 -0.95 3.25 0.47
C ASP A 85 -0.05 3.88 -0.59
N PHE A 86 -0.24 3.44 -1.83
CA PHE A 86 0.45 3.93 -3.00
C PHE A 86 -0.55 4.56 -3.94
N VAL A 87 -0.31 5.82 -4.31
CA VAL A 87 -1.03 6.49 -5.39
C VAL A 87 -0.18 6.36 -6.65
N ILE A 88 -0.72 5.66 -7.63
CA ILE A 88 -0.12 5.43 -8.93
C ILE A 88 -0.78 6.35 -9.96
N LEU A 89 0.04 6.99 -10.79
CA LEU A 89 -0.41 7.73 -11.95
C LEU A 89 0.20 7.13 -13.22
N ALA A 90 -0.55 7.16 -14.30
CA ALA A 90 -0.12 6.78 -15.63
C ALA A 90 -0.25 7.96 -16.58
N SER A 91 0.66 8.04 -17.54
CA SER A 91 0.47 8.93 -18.68
C SER A 91 -0.69 8.40 -19.54
N LEU A 92 -1.66 9.28 -19.80
CA LEU A 92 -2.72 9.05 -20.79
C LEU A 92 -2.14 9.10 -22.21
#